data_AF-A0A2V8LRA6-F1
#
_entry.id   AF-A0A2V8LRA6-F1
#
_cell.length_a   1.000
_cell.length_b   1.000
_cell.length_c   1.000
_cell.angle_alpha   90.00
_cell.angle_beta   90.00
_cell.angle_gamma   90.00
#
_symmetry.space_group_name_H-M   'P 1'
#
loop_
_entity.id
_entity.type
_entity.pdbx_description
1 polymer ?
#
loop_
_entity_poly.entity_id
_entity_poly.type
_entity_poly.pdbx_seq_one_letter_code
_entity_poly.pdbx_strand_id
1 'polypeptide(L)'
;MSTIKLFLNTIKTTITNVGALLIFAIIYAILLATFFRFIWIREATLWQVLFTYAFMILIPAEFFIFQAAIIDRVRDQKFRWRAIMIDAVKFFVATIPILLLGWLLYYLLNKIALRFPAPAVPLLPVTQGPPKTQPLHWPSLLFATFRFVLLGVALPLAAIHVWIAIAGGELRSLFAGGAKAFLKRIGSAVARAFASESVLIYALGLIIFFVLPYFVLVPTFNIKGNKTEFLVFVLRLVLAYLFSFFGWVVTVGALTKSGTETAPAMSVAIAQPAEAEAAA
;
A
#
# COMPACT_ATOMS: atom_id res chain seq x y z
N MET A 1 -8.83 4.55 -22.23
CA MET A 1 -7.53 3.90 -22.51
C MET A 1 -7.56 2.47 -21.93
N SER A 2 -6.87 1.45 -22.46
CA SER A 2 -6.88 0.14 -21.76
C SER A 2 -6.00 0.20 -20.51
N THR A 3 -6.42 -0.43 -19.42
CA THR A 3 -5.71 -0.42 -18.12
C THR A 3 -4.25 -0.85 -18.24
N ILE A 4 -3.94 -1.83 -19.10
CA ILE A 4 -2.57 -2.27 -19.39
C ILE A 4 -1.75 -1.15 -20.03
N LYS A 5 -2.31 -0.41 -20.99
CA LYS A 5 -1.62 0.73 -21.61
C LYS A 5 -1.35 1.85 -20.60
N LEU A 6 -2.29 2.13 -19.70
CA LEU A 6 -2.09 3.11 -18.62
C LEU A 6 -0.95 2.69 -17.69
N PHE A 7 -0.91 1.42 -17.31
CA PHE A 7 0.13 0.87 -16.45
C PHE A 7 1.52 0.94 -17.11
N LEU A 8 1.63 0.49 -18.37
CA LEU A 8 2.88 0.56 -19.15
C LEU A 8 3.34 2.01 -19.40
N ASN A 9 2.41 2.92 -19.67
CA ASN A 9 2.74 4.34 -19.81
C ASN A 9 3.26 4.93 -18.49
N THR A 10 2.70 4.50 -17.35
CA THR A 10 3.18 4.90 -16.03
C THR A 10 4.58 4.38 -15.75
N ILE A 11 4.87 3.11 -16.06
CA ILE A 11 6.22 2.54 -16.03
C ILE A 11 7.19 3.40 -16.84
N LYS A 12 6.86 3.66 -18.12
CA LYS A 12 7.69 4.45 -19.01
C LYS A 12 7.97 5.84 -18.43
N THR A 13 6.92 6.55 -18.01
CA THR A 13 7.03 7.89 -17.42
C THR A 13 7.94 7.89 -16.19
N THR A 14 7.74 6.93 -15.29
CA THR A 14 8.52 6.79 -14.05
C THR A 14 9.99 6.53 -14.34
N ILE A 15 10.32 5.64 -15.29
CA ILE A 15 11.71 5.35 -15.68
C ILE A 15 12.38 6.55 -16.36
N THR A 16 11.66 7.28 -17.21
CA THR A 16 12.22 8.43 -17.93
C THR A 16 12.54 9.61 -17.01
N ASN A 17 11.92 9.69 -15.82
CA ASN A 17 12.19 10.76 -14.86
C ASN A 17 13.16 10.29 -13.76
N VAL A 18 14.44 10.17 -14.12
CA VAL A 18 15.50 9.68 -13.23
C VAL A 18 15.61 10.50 -11.95
N GLY A 19 15.44 11.82 -12.02
CA GLY A 19 15.51 12.71 -10.85
C GLY A 19 14.41 12.41 -9.82
N ALA A 20 13.16 12.25 -10.25
CA ALA A 20 12.07 11.85 -9.36
C ALA A 20 12.28 10.44 -8.80
N LEU A 21 12.74 9.51 -9.64
CA LEU A 21 13.03 8.14 -9.22
C LEU A 21 14.12 8.09 -8.13
N LEU A 22 15.16 8.91 -8.26
CA LEU A 22 16.23 9.02 -7.27
C LEU A 22 15.71 9.57 -5.93
N ILE A 23 14.86 10.61 -5.97
CA ILE A 23 14.23 11.15 -4.75
C ILE A 23 13.37 10.08 -4.07
N PHE A 24 12.53 9.39 -4.83
CA PHE A 24 11.71 8.29 -4.31
C PHE A 24 12.58 7.17 -3.71
N ALA A 25 13.68 6.81 -4.37
CA ALA A 25 14.60 5.78 -3.91
C ALA A 25 15.28 6.18 -2.59
N ILE A 26 15.70 7.45 -2.44
CA ILE A 26 16.27 7.94 -1.18
C ILE A 26 15.26 7.87 -0.05
N ILE A 27 14.03 8.37 -0.26
CA ILE A 27 12.97 8.33 0.78
C ILE A 27 12.68 6.87 1.17
N TYR A 28 12.57 5.98 0.18
CA TYR A 28 12.29 4.57 0.42
C TYR A 28 13.45 3.85 1.12
N ALA A 29 14.70 4.17 0.77
CA ALA A 29 15.88 3.63 1.45
C ALA A 29 15.97 4.10 2.91
N ILE A 30 15.64 5.37 3.20
CA ILE A 30 15.53 5.89 4.57
C ILE A 30 14.46 5.10 5.33
N LEU A 31 13.26 4.94 4.76
CA LEU A 31 12.18 4.16 5.36
C LEU A 31 12.62 2.72 5.70
N LEU A 32 13.30 2.05 4.77
CA LEU A 32 13.81 0.70 5.02
C LEU A 32 14.92 0.65 6.07
N ALA A 33 15.81 1.64 6.10
CA ALA A 33 16.83 1.76 7.13
C ALA A 33 16.18 1.93 8.52
N THR A 34 15.13 2.74 8.61
CA THR A 34 14.33 2.92 9.83
C THR A 34 13.66 1.60 10.26
N PHE A 35 13.03 0.87 9.33
CA PHE A 35 12.45 -0.45 9.59
C PHE A 35 13.51 -1.47 10.06
N PHE A 36 14.64 -1.54 9.38
CA PHE A 36 15.74 -2.43 9.75
C PHE A 36 16.24 -2.11 11.16
N ARG A 37 16.43 -0.82 11.47
CA ARG A 37 16.88 -0.39 12.80
C ARG A 37 15.85 -0.74 13.88
N PHE A 38 14.57 -0.55 13.60
CA PHE A 38 13.48 -0.92 14.50
C PHE A 38 13.47 -2.42 14.82
N ILE A 39 13.64 -3.28 13.81
CA ILE A 39 13.67 -4.75 13.99
C ILE A 39 14.97 -5.22 14.67
N TRP A 40 16.08 -4.51 14.46
CA TRP A 40 17.38 -4.85 15.03
C TRP A 40 17.47 -4.59 16.54
N ILE A 41 16.65 -3.70 17.09
CA ILE A 41 16.63 -3.42 18.53
C ILE A 41 16.00 -4.63 19.26
N ARG A 42 16.83 -5.48 19.85
CA ARG A 42 16.40 -6.73 20.52
C ARG A 42 16.51 -6.72 22.04
N GLU A 43 17.16 -5.71 22.63
CA GLU A 43 17.43 -5.64 24.06
C GLU A 43 16.60 -4.53 24.75
N ALA A 44 16.38 -4.69 26.05
CA ALA A 44 15.47 -3.86 26.84
C ALA A 44 16.19 -2.81 27.69
N THR A 45 17.14 -2.05 27.14
CA THR A 45 17.65 -0.84 27.83
C THR A 45 16.63 0.30 27.71
N LEU A 46 16.61 1.22 28.69
CA LEU A 46 15.71 2.39 28.67
C LEU A 46 15.81 3.18 27.35
N TRP A 47 17.04 3.39 26.86
CA TRP A 47 17.28 4.09 25.59
C TRP A 47 16.73 3.33 24.38
N GLN A 48 16.85 2.00 24.35
CA GLN A 48 16.28 1.18 23.27
C GLN A 48 14.75 1.21 23.28
N VAL A 49 14.12 1.24 24.46
CA VAL A 49 12.67 1.42 24.59
C VAL A 49 12.24 2.78 24.04
N LEU A 50 12.94 3.86 24.40
CA LEU A 50 12.67 5.20 23.87
C LEU A 50 12.80 5.24 22.33
N PHE A 51 13.87 4.67 21.77
CA PHE A 51 14.06 4.59 20.32
C PHE A 51 12.97 3.76 19.64
N THR A 52 12.52 2.67 20.26
CA THR A 52 11.42 1.84 19.74
C THR A 52 10.14 2.66 19.62
N TYR A 53 9.78 3.45 20.64
CA TYR A 53 8.64 4.35 20.56
C TYR A 53 8.81 5.45 19.51
N ALA A 54 10.01 6.04 19.41
CA ALA A 54 10.30 7.03 18.38
C ALA A 54 10.13 6.46 16.96
N PHE A 55 10.68 5.26 16.71
CA PHE A 55 10.55 4.58 15.42
C PHE A 55 9.12 4.14 15.11
N MET A 56 8.32 3.78 16.12
CA MET A 56 6.90 3.48 15.95
C MET A 56 6.11 4.66 15.37
N ILE A 57 6.55 5.90 15.62
CA ILE A 57 5.96 7.13 15.05
C ILE A 57 6.64 7.51 13.73
N LEU A 58 7.97 7.40 13.67
CA LEU A 58 8.76 7.82 12.51
C LEU A 58 8.46 6.98 11.27
N ILE A 59 8.32 5.65 11.41
CA ILE A 59 8.04 4.74 10.30
C ILE A 59 6.74 5.13 9.57
N PRO A 60 5.58 5.28 10.25
CA PRO A 60 4.37 5.80 9.60
C PRO A 60 4.57 7.17 8.96
N ALA A 61 5.29 8.10 9.62
CA ALA A 61 5.53 9.43 9.08
C ALA A 61 6.31 9.38 7.75
N GLU A 62 7.42 8.64 7.71
CA GLU A 62 8.23 8.43 6.51
C GLU A 62 7.42 7.73 5.41
N PHE A 63 6.62 6.72 5.77
CA PHE A 63 5.73 6.04 4.83
C PHE A 63 4.72 7.01 4.22
N PHE A 64 4.06 7.87 5.01
CA PHE A 64 3.09 8.83 4.47
C PHE A 64 3.74 9.95 3.65
N ILE A 65 4.95 10.38 4.01
CA ILE A 65 5.75 11.29 3.18
C ILE A 65 6.03 10.65 1.83
N PHE A 66 6.41 9.37 1.81
CA PHE A 66 6.64 8.62 0.57
C PHE A 66 5.37 8.54 -0.29
N GLN A 67 4.22 8.18 0.30
CA GLN A 67 2.94 8.15 -0.44
C GLN A 67 2.57 9.53 -1.00
N ALA A 68 2.69 10.59 -0.19
CA ALA A 68 2.34 11.95 -0.58
C ALA A 68 3.26 12.47 -1.68
N ALA A 69 4.55 12.15 -1.63
CA ALA A 69 5.50 12.51 -2.67
C ALA A 69 5.16 11.85 -4.01
N ILE A 70 4.76 10.57 -4.02
CA ILE A 70 4.35 9.89 -5.25
C ILE A 70 3.11 10.56 -5.84
N ILE A 71 2.09 10.82 -5.02
CA ILE A 71 0.81 11.40 -5.48
C ILE A 71 0.99 12.85 -5.97
N ASP A 72 1.70 13.71 -5.22
CA ASP A 72 1.98 15.11 -5.62
C ASP A 72 2.77 15.16 -6.93
N ARG A 73 3.80 14.31 -7.07
CA ARG A 73 4.61 14.26 -8.28
C ARG A 73 3.80 13.79 -9.50
N VAL A 74 2.87 12.84 -9.33
CA VAL A 74 2.05 12.35 -10.44
C VAL A 74 1.07 13.43 -10.91
N ARG A 75 0.52 14.22 -9.99
CA ARG A 75 -0.43 15.29 -10.29
C ARG A 75 0.22 16.51 -10.92
N ASP A 76 1.24 17.06 -10.28
CA ASP A 76 1.76 18.39 -10.60
C ASP A 76 3.13 18.36 -11.29
N GLN A 77 3.69 17.17 -11.51
CA GLN A 77 5.00 16.93 -12.11
C GLN A 77 6.20 17.57 -11.37
N LYS A 78 5.98 18.11 -10.17
CA LYS A 78 6.97 18.78 -9.32
C LYS A 78 6.89 18.24 -7.89
N PHE A 79 7.92 18.49 -7.09
CA PHE A 79 7.93 18.16 -5.65
C PHE A 79 7.66 19.42 -4.83
N ARG A 80 6.44 19.56 -4.33
CA ARG A 80 6.10 20.67 -3.43
C ARG A 80 6.20 20.18 -1.98
N TRP A 81 7.40 20.18 -1.42
CA TRP A 81 7.67 19.60 -0.08
C TRP A 81 6.69 20.06 1.00
N ARG A 82 6.32 21.35 1.02
CA ARG A 82 5.31 21.86 1.96
C ARG A 82 3.94 21.18 1.77
N ALA A 83 3.48 21.02 0.53
CA ALA A 83 2.24 20.33 0.22
C ALA A 83 2.33 18.83 0.55
N ILE A 84 3.46 18.19 0.22
CA ILE A 84 3.74 16.79 0.55
C ILE A 84 3.66 16.54 2.06
N MET A 85 4.26 17.40 2.89
CA MET A 85 4.20 17.26 4.35
C MET A 85 2.76 17.43 4.88
N ILE A 86 2.02 18.40 4.35
CA ILE A 86 0.61 18.62 4.73
C ILE A 86 -0.24 17.42 4.31
N ASP A 87 -0.03 16.88 3.11
CA ASP A 87 -0.76 15.70 2.61
C ASP A 87 -0.38 14.43 3.38
N ALA A 88 0.88 14.27 3.79
CA ALA A 88 1.30 13.17 4.66
C ALA A 88 0.54 13.17 6.01
N VAL A 89 0.36 14.34 6.63
CA VAL A 89 -0.46 14.47 7.85
C VAL A 89 -1.93 14.14 7.56
N LYS A 90 -2.48 14.58 6.43
CA LYS A 90 -3.85 14.20 6.03
C LYS A 90 -3.99 12.70 5.86
N PHE A 91 -3.01 12.06 5.24
CA PHE A 91 -3.02 10.62 5.01
C PHE A 91 -2.98 9.87 6.34
N PHE A 92 -2.14 10.30 7.28
CA PHE A 92 -2.12 9.77 8.64
C PHE A 92 -3.50 9.85 9.29
N VAL A 93 -4.10 11.04 9.34
CA VAL A 93 -5.42 11.26 9.97
C VAL A 93 -6.52 10.45 9.28
N ALA A 94 -6.54 10.41 7.94
CA ALA A 94 -7.51 9.66 7.17
C ALA A 94 -7.33 8.14 7.28
N THR A 95 -6.14 7.67 7.68
CA THR A 95 -5.86 6.24 7.88
C THR A 95 -6.40 5.74 9.22
N ILE A 96 -6.54 6.59 10.24
CA ILE A 96 -7.10 6.22 11.55
C ILE A 96 -8.46 5.49 11.44
N PRO A 97 -9.51 6.03 10.76
CA PRO A 97 -10.78 5.32 10.63
C PRO A 97 -10.66 4.02 9.84
N ILE A 98 -9.73 3.94 8.88
CA ILE A 98 -9.47 2.74 8.09
C ILE A 98 -8.82 1.65 8.98
N LEU A 99 -7.89 2.03 9.85
CA LEU A 99 -7.27 1.11 10.82
C LEU A 99 -8.28 0.60 11.84
N LEU A 100 -9.15 1.46 12.35
CA LEU A 100 -10.24 1.05 13.24
C LEU A 100 -11.18 0.04 12.56
N LEU A 101 -11.52 0.27 11.29
CA LEU A 101 -12.29 -0.68 10.49
C LEU A 101 -11.53 -2.01 10.29
N GLY A 102 -10.25 -1.96 9.95
CA GLY A 102 -9.41 -3.14 9.80
C GLY A 102 -9.31 -3.96 11.09
N TRP A 103 -9.14 -3.30 12.24
CA TRP A 103 -9.14 -3.92 13.55
C TRP A 103 -10.49 -4.57 13.88
N LEU A 104 -11.61 -3.89 13.61
CA LEU A 104 -12.95 -4.45 13.79
C LEU A 104 -13.16 -5.70 12.93
N LEU A 105 -12.78 -5.65 11.63
CA LEU A 105 -12.87 -6.80 10.74
C LEU A 105 -12.01 -7.96 11.24
N TYR A 106 -10.78 -7.69 11.67
CA TYR A 106 -9.90 -8.70 12.26
C TYR A 106 -10.51 -9.35 13.51
N TYR A 107 -11.05 -8.53 14.43
CA TYR A 107 -11.73 -9.00 15.63
C TYR A 107 -12.93 -9.90 15.30
N LEU A 108 -13.80 -9.46 14.38
CA LEU A 108 -14.97 -10.24 13.95
C LEU A 108 -14.57 -11.57 13.31
N LEU A 109 -13.55 -11.57 12.46
CA LEU A 109 -13.04 -12.80 11.85
C LEU A 109 -12.43 -13.76 12.86
N ASN A 110 -11.71 -13.26 13.85
CA ASN A 110 -11.22 -14.09 14.94
C ASN A 110 -12.38 -14.68 15.75
N LYS A 111 -13.38 -13.86 16.09
CA LYS A 111 -14.56 -14.29 16.84
C LYS A 111 -15.36 -15.37 16.11
N ILE A 112 -15.48 -15.28 14.79
CA ILE A 112 -16.14 -16.31 13.96
C ILE A 112 -15.25 -17.55 13.85
N ALA A 113 -13.94 -17.38 13.63
CA ALA A 113 -13.00 -18.50 13.52
C ALA A 113 -12.93 -19.36 14.78
N LEU A 114 -13.17 -18.78 15.97
CA LEU A 114 -13.28 -19.53 17.23
C LEU A 114 -14.41 -20.58 17.23
N ARG A 115 -15.40 -20.47 16.34
CA ARG A 115 -16.46 -21.47 16.16
C ARG A 115 -16.00 -22.70 15.37
N PHE A 116 -14.80 -22.64 14.78
CA PHE A 116 -14.19 -23.70 13.96
C PHE A 116 -12.80 -24.02 14.52
N PRO A 117 -12.71 -24.59 15.74
CA PRO A 117 -11.42 -24.84 16.39
C PRO A 117 -10.56 -25.76 15.52
N ALA A 118 -9.33 -25.33 15.26
CA ALA A 118 -8.37 -26.16 14.55
C ALA A 118 -8.04 -27.41 15.38
N PRO A 119 -7.79 -28.56 14.76
CA PRO A 119 -7.29 -29.74 15.45
C PRO A 119 -6.04 -29.36 16.26
N ALA A 120 -6.01 -29.73 17.54
CA ALA A 120 -4.84 -29.47 18.38
C ALA A 120 -3.64 -30.18 17.76
N VAL A 121 -2.68 -29.40 17.24
CA VAL A 121 -1.40 -29.95 16.82
C VAL A 121 -0.68 -30.37 18.11
N PRO A 122 -0.34 -31.65 18.30
CA PRO A 122 0.32 -32.07 19.53
C PRO A 122 1.64 -31.29 19.69
N LEU A 123 1.77 -30.58 20.81
CA LEU A 123 2.93 -29.73 21.15
C LEU A 123 4.19 -30.52 21.57
N LEU A 124 4.24 -31.82 21.29
CA LEU A 124 5.25 -32.76 21.80
C LEU A 124 6.15 -33.31 20.68
N PRO A 125 7.38 -33.75 21.01
CA PRO A 125 8.56 -33.50 20.23
C PRO A 125 8.60 -34.31 18.94
N VAL A 126 9.24 -33.70 17.95
CA VAL A 126 9.65 -34.25 16.66
C VAL A 126 10.01 -35.73 16.81
N THR A 127 9.06 -36.62 16.52
CA THR A 127 9.40 -38.00 16.21
C THR A 127 10.23 -37.93 14.94
N GLN A 128 11.46 -38.47 14.97
CA GLN A 128 12.40 -38.48 13.85
C GLN A 128 11.91 -39.39 12.71
N GLY A 129 10.77 -39.03 12.12
CA GLY A 129 10.16 -39.69 10.98
C GLY A 129 9.73 -38.66 9.95
N PRO A 130 9.48 -39.08 8.71
CA PRO A 130 8.91 -38.19 7.70
C PRO A 130 7.59 -37.61 8.25
N PRO A 131 7.37 -36.28 8.13
CA PRO A 131 6.18 -35.64 8.66
C PRO A 131 4.95 -36.32 8.09
N LYS A 132 4.11 -36.91 8.96
CA LYS A 132 2.81 -37.43 8.52
C LYS A 132 2.01 -36.27 7.94
N THR A 133 1.49 -36.44 6.73
CA THR A 133 0.61 -35.47 6.08
C THR A 133 -0.62 -35.25 6.96
N GLN A 134 -0.68 -34.11 7.64
CA GLN A 134 -1.87 -33.74 8.39
C GLN A 134 -2.96 -33.34 7.38
N PRO A 135 -4.21 -33.78 7.57
CA PRO A 135 -5.31 -33.37 6.69
C PRO A 135 -5.48 -31.85 6.75
N LEU A 136 -5.67 -31.24 5.58
CA LEU A 136 -5.86 -29.80 5.45
C LEU A 136 -7.14 -29.36 6.18
N HIS A 137 -6.99 -28.51 7.21
CA HIS A 137 -8.14 -27.93 7.89
C HIS A 137 -8.70 -26.75 7.08
N TRP A 138 -9.66 -27.05 6.20
CA TRP A 138 -10.29 -26.07 5.31
C TRP A 138 -10.78 -24.78 5.97
N PRO A 139 -11.44 -24.80 7.16
CA PRO A 139 -11.87 -23.57 7.81
C PRO A 139 -10.69 -22.64 8.12
N SER A 140 -9.59 -23.18 8.65
CA SER A 140 -8.38 -22.38 8.93
C SER A 140 -7.80 -21.76 7.66
N LEU A 141 -7.75 -22.52 6.56
CA LEU A 141 -7.30 -22.01 5.28
C LEU A 141 -8.20 -20.87 4.80
N LEU A 142 -9.52 -21.07 4.79
CA LEU A 142 -10.49 -20.05 4.36
C LEU A 142 -10.39 -18.77 5.20
N PHE A 143 -10.31 -18.88 6.54
CA PHE A 143 -10.15 -17.69 7.39
C PHE A 143 -8.79 -17.00 7.17
N ALA A 144 -7.71 -17.75 6.98
CA ALA A 144 -6.41 -17.19 6.67
C ALA A 144 -6.43 -16.46 5.32
N THR A 145 -6.99 -17.08 4.28
CA THR A 145 -7.17 -16.48 2.96
C THR A 145 -8.04 -15.22 3.05
N PHE A 146 -9.15 -15.27 3.77
CA PHE A 146 -10.05 -14.11 3.90
C PHE A 146 -9.39 -12.97 4.67
N ARG A 147 -8.63 -13.24 5.73
CA ARG A 147 -7.82 -12.23 6.43
C ARG A 147 -6.78 -11.62 5.50
N PHE A 148 -6.08 -12.44 4.73
CA PHE A 148 -5.10 -11.97 3.76
C PHE A 148 -5.73 -11.08 2.69
N VAL A 149 -6.83 -11.51 2.08
CA VAL A 149 -7.53 -10.73 1.06
C VAL A 149 -8.08 -9.43 1.64
N LEU A 150 -8.77 -9.47 2.79
CA LEU A 150 -9.35 -8.26 3.36
C LEU A 150 -8.29 -7.29 3.90
N LEU A 151 -7.36 -7.76 4.71
CA LEU A 151 -6.41 -6.90 5.43
C LEU A 151 -5.14 -6.62 4.63
N GLY A 152 -4.70 -7.57 3.80
CA GLY A 152 -3.48 -7.47 2.99
C GLY A 152 -3.70 -6.93 1.58
N VAL A 153 -4.91 -7.07 1.01
CA VAL A 153 -5.19 -6.64 -0.38
C VAL A 153 -6.23 -5.52 -0.42
N ALA A 154 -7.43 -5.76 0.13
CA ALA A 154 -8.56 -4.85 0.01
C ALA A 154 -8.38 -3.55 0.82
N LEU A 155 -7.91 -3.66 2.08
CA LEU A 155 -7.73 -2.51 2.97
C LEU A 155 -6.64 -1.55 2.48
N PRO A 156 -5.44 -2.01 2.04
CA PRO A 156 -4.44 -1.11 1.48
C PRO A 156 -4.91 -0.44 0.18
N LEU A 157 -5.61 -1.16 -0.69
CA LEU A 157 -6.19 -0.59 -1.91
C LEU A 157 -7.21 0.52 -1.59
N ALA A 158 -8.09 0.27 -0.63
CA ALA A 158 -9.04 1.28 -0.13
C ALA A 158 -8.31 2.49 0.46
N ALA A 159 -7.24 2.28 1.23
CA ALA A 159 -6.46 3.35 1.83
C ALA A 159 -5.80 4.24 0.76
N ILE A 160 -5.17 3.65 -0.27
CA ILE A 160 -4.57 4.40 -1.39
C ILE A 160 -5.61 5.30 -2.06
N HIS A 161 -6.81 4.81 -2.33
CA HIS A 161 -7.86 5.63 -2.93
C HIS A 161 -8.38 6.74 -2.03
N VAL A 162 -8.46 6.51 -0.72
CA VAL A 162 -8.76 7.57 0.24
C VAL A 162 -7.66 8.64 0.22
N TRP A 163 -6.38 8.24 0.24
CA TRP A 163 -5.25 9.17 0.15
C TRP A 163 -5.27 9.99 -1.14
N ILE A 164 -5.50 9.34 -2.29
CA ILE A 164 -5.65 10.03 -3.58
C ILE A 164 -6.83 11.01 -3.50
N ALA A 165 -7.98 10.63 -2.95
CA ALA A 165 -9.15 11.50 -2.90
C ALA A 165 -8.95 12.77 -2.04
N ILE A 166 -8.09 12.72 -1.03
CA ILE A 166 -7.85 13.83 -0.10
C ILE A 166 -6.59 14.64 -0.41
N ALA A 167 -5.67 14.11 -1.20
CA ALA A 167 -4.46 14.81 -1.62
C ALA A 167 -4.82 16.14 -2.31
N GLY A 168 -4.00 17.17 -2.13
CA GLY A 168 -4.18 18.49 -2.77
C GLY A 168 -5.37 19.34 -2.29
N GLY A 169 -6.34 18.80 -1.54
CA GLY A 169 -7.45 19.57 -0.94
C GLY A 169 -7.05 20.26 0.38
N GLU A 170 -7.75 21.29 0.83
CA GLU A 170 -7.44 21.93 2.12
C GLU A 170 -7.73 20.99 3.32
N LEU A 171 -6.89 20.99 4.35
CA LEU A 171 -7.12 20.17 5.57
C LEU A 171 -8.47 20.50 6.21
N ARG A 172 -8.84 21.79 6.27
CA ARG A 172 -10.13 22.25 6.81
C ARG A 172 -11.30 21.70 6.01
N SER A 173 -11.15 21.53 4.69
CA SER A 173 -12.19 20.99 3.83
C SER A 173 -12.53 19.53 4.16
N LEU A 174 -11.62 18.76 4.78
CA LEU A 174 -11.88 17.38 5.19
C LEU A 174 -12.96 17.29 6.26
N PHE A 175 -13.02 18.28 7.15
CA PHE A 175 -13.98 18.35 8.25
C PHE A 175 -15.13 19.33 7.97
N ALA A 176 -15.01 20.18 6.95
CA ALA A 176 -16.09 21.03 6.48
C ALA A 176 -17.25 20.16 5.96
N GLY A 177 -18.38 20.20 6.67
CA GLY A 177 -19.55 19.34 6.42
C GLY A 177 -19.76 18.22 7.46
N GLY A 178 -18.89 18.14 8.48
CA GLY A 178 -19.03 17.21 9.60
C GLY A 178 -18.75 15.75 9.26
N ALA A 179 -18.97 14.88 10.24
CA ALA A 179 -18.64 13.44 10.14
C ALA A 179 -19.38 12.74 8.99
N LYS A 180 -20.64 13.12 8.71
CA LYS A 180 -21.45 12.52 7.64
C LYS A 180 -20.84 12.78 6.26
N ALA A 181 -20.40 14.01 5.98
CA ALA A 181 -19.76 14.35 4.70
C ALA A 181 -18.42 13.62 4.56
N PHE A 182 -17.63 13.58 5.63
CA PHE A 182 -16.36 12.86 5.67
C PHE A 182 -16.53 11.36 5.39
N LEU A 183 -17.47 10.69 6.06
CA LEU A 183 -17.78 9.27 5.84
C LEU A 183 -18.30 9.02 4.41
N LYS A 184 -19.12 9.92 3.85
CA LYS A 184 -19.58 9.81 2.46
C LYS A 184 -18.42 9.89 1.47
N ARG A 185 -17.44 10.77 1.71
CA ARG A 185 -16.22 10.88 0.87
C ARG A 185 -15.35 9.63 0.97
N ILE A 186 -15.13 9.11 2.17
CA ILE A 186 -14.42 7.83 2.35
C ILE A 186 -15.17 6.72 1.63
N GLY A 187 -16.48 6.58 1.84
CA GLY A 187 -17.30 5.56 1.18
C GLY A 187 -17.23 5.64 -0.34
N SER A 188 -17.27 6.84 -0.92
CA SER A 188 -17.10 7.04 -2.36
C SER A 188 -15.69 6.67 -2.84
N ALA A 189 -14.65 6.99 -2.09
CA ALA A 189 -13.28 6.62 -2.42
C ALA A 189 -13.07 5.09 -2.34
N VAL A 190 -13.64 4.44 -1.32
CA VAL A 190 -13.63 2.98 -1.16
C VAL A 190 -14.39 2.30 -2.29
N ALA A 191 -15.57 2.81 -2.69
CA ALA A 191 -16.31 2.28 -3.83
C ALA A 191 -15.48 2.35 -5.12
N ARG A 192 -14.75 3.45 -5.34
CA ARG A 192 -13.82 3.58 -6.47
C ARG A 192 -12.65 2.60 -6.37
N ALA A 193 -12.20 2.27 -5.16
CA ALA A 193 -11.11 1.32 -4.95
C ALA A 193 -11.41 -0.08 -5.48
N PHE A 194 -12.68 -0.48 -5.43
CA PHE A 194 -13.14 -1.78 -5.93
C PHE A 194 -13.71 -1.71 -7.36
N ALA A 195 -13.49 -0.61 -8.09
CA ALA A 195 -13.70 -0.61 -9.53
C ALA A 195 -12.77 -1.62 -10.21
N SER A 196 -13.24 -2.30 -11.25
CA SER A 196 -12.49 -3.36 -11.94
C SER A 196 -11.12 -2.89 -12.43
N GLU A 197 -11.03 -1.66 -12.92
CA GLU A 197 -9.76 -1.04 -13.33
C GLU A 197 -8.78 -0.88 -12.16
N SER A 198 -9.22 -0.31 -11.03
CA SER A 198 -8.39 -0.17 -9.82
C SER A 198 -7.87 -1.51 -9.31
N VAL A 199 -8.76 -2.52 -9.26
CA VAL A 199 -8.41 -3.87 -8.83
C VAL A 199 -7.36 -4.49 -9.78
N LEU A 200 -7.53 -4.31 -11.09
CA LEU A 200 -6.57 -4.82 -12.08
C LEU A 200 -5.21 -4.12 -11.97
N ILE A 201 -5.17 -2.79 -11.82
CA ILE A 201 -3.93 -2.03 -11.61
C ILE A 201 -3.23 -2.53 -10.35
N TYR A 202 -3.97 -2.67 -9.26
CA TYR A 202 -3.41 -3.11 -7.99
C TYR A 202 -2.93 -4.56 -8.03
N ALA A 203 -3.65 -5.45 -8.71
CA ALA A 203 -3.23 -6.84 -8.90
C ALA A 203 -1.92 -6.95 -9.69
N LEU A 204 -1.79 -6.19 -10.80
CA LEU A 204 -0.53 -6.08 -11.55
C LEU A 204 0.60 -5.54 -10.68
N GLY A 205 0.30 -4.50 -9.90
CA GLY A 205 1.20 -3.95 -8.90
C GLY A 205 1.70 -5.00 -7.91
N LEU A 206 0.77 -5.72 -7.28
CA LEU A 206 1.04 -6.70 -6.24
C LEU A 206 1.94 -7.83 -6.75
N ILE A 207 1.77 -8.26 -8.01
CA ILE A 207 2.70 -9.19 -8.64
C ILE A 207 4.13 -8.64 -8.63
N ILE A 208 4.31 -7.37 -9.01
CA ILE A 208 5.63 -6.74 -9.11
C ILE A 208 6.23 -6.42 -7.75
N PHE A 209 5.50 -5.75 -6.84
CA PHE A 209 6.07 -5.27 -5.58
C PHE A 209 6.01 -6.26 -4.42
N PHE A 210 5.29 -7.39 -4.55
CA PHE A 210 5.16 -8.38 -3.48
C PHE A 210 5.55 -9.78 -3.93
N VAL A 211 4.94 -10.29 -5.02
CA VAL A 211 5.17 -11.67 -5.47
C VAL A 211 6.59 -11.87 -6.00
N LEU A 212 7.08 -10.98 -6.88
CA LEU A 212 8.45 -11.09 -7.40
C LEU A 212 9.53 -10.98 -6.30
N PRO A 213 9.50 -9.99 -5.39
CA PRO A 213 10.43 -9.93 -4.26
C PRO A 213 10.41 -11.20 -3.41
N TYR A 214 9.23 -11.77 -3.15
CA TYR A 214 9.10 -13.02 -2.40
C TYR A 214 9.86 -14.17 -3.09
N PHE A 215 9.66 -14.35 -4.40
CA PHE A 215 10.38 -15.37 -5.17
C PHE A 215 11.88 -15.12 -5.29
N VAL A 216 12.32 -13.87 -5.20
CA VAL A 216 13.75 -13.53 -5.18
C VAL A 216 14.39 -13.86 -3.82
N LEU A 217 13.68 -13.63 -2.71
CA LEU A 217 14.25 -13.75 -1.36
C LEU A 217 14.15 -15.16 -0.77
N VAL A 218 13.05 -15.87 -0.98
CA VAL A 218 12.72 -17.08 -0.21
C VAL A 218 13.39 -18.37 -0.69
N PRO A 219 13.51 -18.67 -2.01
CA PRO A 219 14.09 -19.92 -2.45
C PRO A 219 15.54 -20.10 -1.98
N THR A 220 15.85 -21.24 -1.39
CA THR A 220 17.22 -21.60 -0.96
C THR A 220 17.99 -22.20 -2.12
N PHE A 221 19.14 -21.61 -2.46
CA PHE A 221 20.04 -22.18 -3.46
C PHE A 221 21.31 -22.63 -2.75
N ASN A 222 21.70 -23.89 -2.94
CA ASN A 222 22.94 -24.42 -2.38
C ASN A 222 24.12 -23.96 -3.25
N ILE A 223 24.67 -22.80 -2.91
CA ILE A 223 25.85 -22.23 -3.57
C ILE A 223 27.09 -22.59 -2.75
N LYS A 224 28.11 -23.16 -3.39
CA LYS A 224 29.39 -23.44 -2.72
C LYS A 224 30.23 -22.17 -2.64
N GLY A 225 30.69 -21.82 -1.44
CA GLY A 225 31.68 -20.76 -1.19
C GLY A 225 31.10 -19.47 -0.59
N ASN A 226 31.70 -19.03 0.52
CA ASN A 226 31.21 -17.91 1.35
C ASN A 226 31.10 -16.58 0.57
N LYS A 227 32.09 -16.24 -0.28
CA LYS A 227 32.06 -14.99 -1.08
C LYS A 227 30.92 -14.98 -2.09
N THR A 228 30.67 -16.10 -2.77
CA THR A 228 29.61 -16.23 -3.77
C THR A 228 28.24 -16.23 -3.11
N GLU A 229 28.10 -16.91 -1.97
CA GLU A 229 26.88 -16.90 -1.17
C GLU A 229 26.51 -15.48 -0.70
N PHE A 230 27.48 -14.73 -0.17
CA PHE A 230 27.29 -13.33 0.21
C PHE A 230 26.91 -12.45 -0.98
N LEU A 231 27.61 -12.58 -2.12
CA LEU A 231 27.29 -11.81 -3.33
C LEU A 231 25.87 -12.09 -3.83
N VAL A 232 25.46 -13.35 -3.88
CA VAL A 232 24.09 -13.72 -4.30
C VAL A 232 23.05 -13.22 -3.31
N PHE A 233 23.34 -13.26 -2.02
CA PHE A 233 22.48 -12.68 -0.99
C PHE A 233 22.28 -11.17 -1.21
N VAL A 234 23.37 -10.41 -1.39
CA VAL A 234 23.31 -8.98 -1.68
C VAL A 234 22.53 -8.70 -2.96
N LEU A 235 22.78 -9.45 -4.04
CA LEU A 235 22.05 -9.29 -5.30
C LEU A 235 20.55 -9.52 -5.14
N ARG A 236 20.13 -10.53 -4.36
CA ARG A 236 18.72 -10.77 -4.07
C ARG A 236 18.09 -9.63 -3.30
N LEU A 237 18.79 -9.08 -2.30
CA LEU A 237 18.31 -7.92 -1.56
C LEU A 237 18.13 -6.71 -2.49
N VAL A 238 19.08 -6.45 -3.38
CA VAL A 238 18.99 -5.36 -4.36
C VAL A 238 17.83 -5.58 -5.32
N LEU A 239 17.65 -6.78 -5.85
CA LEU A 239 16.54 -7.09 -6.76
C LEU A 239 15.18 -6.99 -6.05
N ALA A 240 15.05 -7.52 -4.84
CA ALA A 240 13.84 -7.41 -4.04
C ALA A 240 13.52 -5.95 -3.69
N TYR A 241 14.55 -5.16 -3.35
CA TYR A 241 14.43 -3.72 -3.15
C TYR A 241 13.88 -3.04 -4.41
N LEU A 242 14.50 -3.27 -5.58
CA LEU A 242 14.10 -2.65 -6.84
C LEU A 242 12.68 -3.02 -7.24
N PHE A 243 12.28 -4.29 -7.13
CA PHE A 243 10.94 -4.74 -7.46
C PHE A 243 9.88 -4.15 -6.50
N SER A 244 10.15 -4.18 -5.19
CA SER A 244 9.24 -3.61 -4.18
C SER A 244 9.08 -2.10 -4.38
N PHE A 245 10.19 -1.39 -4.54
CA PHE A 245 10.24 0.05 -4.75
C PHE A 245 9.51 0.46 -6.04
N PHE A 246 9.95 -0.09 -7.17
CA PHE A 246 9.45 0.28 -8.48
C PHE A 246 7.99 -0.12 -8.65
N GLY A 247 7.64 -1.35 -8.26
CA GLY A 247 6.28 -1.83 -8.32
C GLY A 247 5.34 -0.97 -7.49
N TRP A 248 5.74 -0.54 -6.28
CA TRP A 248 4.91 0.33 -5.44
C TRP A 248 4.70 1.71 -6.08
N VAL A 249 5.78 2.40 -6.49
CA VAL A 249 5.71 3.73 -7.11
C VAL A 249 4.84 3.71 -8.36
N VAL A 250 5.00 2.71 -9.23
CA VAL A 250 4.20 2.55 -10.44
C VAL A 250 2.73 2.29 -10.12
N THR A 251 2.45 1.45 -9.12
CA THR A 251 1.06 1.11 -8.74
C THR A 251 0.33 2.33 -8.23
N VAL A 252 0.90 3.05 -7.25
CA VAL A 252 0.29 4.26 -6.70
C VAL A 252 0.17 5.34 -7.77
N GLY A 253 1.17 5.48 -8.64
CA GLY A 253 1.12 6.44 -9.75
C GLY A 253 0.04 6.11 -10.78
N ALA A 254 -0.14 4.85 -11.13
CA ALA A 254 -1.16 4.40 -12.07
C ALA A 254 -2.58 4.59 -11.50
N LEU A 255 -2.78 4.23 -10.23
CA LEU A 255 -4.05 4.46 -9.51
C LEU A 255 -4.38 5.96 -9.41
N THR A 256 -3.37 6.80 -9.18
CA THR A 256 -3.54 8.26 -9.13
C THR A 256 -4.01 8.80 -10.49
N LYS A 257 -3.39 8.35 -11.60
CA LYS A 257 -3.78 8.78 -12.96
C LYS A 257 -5.18 8.32 -13.36
N SER A 258 -5.55 7.06 -13.09
CA SER A 258 -6.90 6.53 -13.38
C SER A 258 -7.99 7.33 -12.65
N GLY A 259 -7.72 7.72 -11.40
CA GLY A 259 -8.63 8.57 -10.62
C GLY A 259 -8.87 9.96 -11.20
N THR A 260 -7.87 10.55 -11.88
CA THR A 260 -7.99 11.85 -12.56
C THR A 260 -8.71 11.74 -13.89
N GLU A 261 -8.45 10.69 -14.69
CA GLU A 261 -9.09 10.52 -16.01
C GLU A 261 -10.62 10.34 -15.92
N THR A 262 -11.11 9.82 -14.79
CA THR A 262 -12.55 9.60 -14.56
C THR A 262 -13.30 10.86 -14.08
N ALA A 263 -12.60 11.96 -13.80
CA ALA A 263 -13.20 13.25 -13.45
C ALA A 263 -12.65 14.32 -14.41
N PRO A 264 -13.38 14.94 -15.38
CA PRO A 264 -14.85 15.14 -15.48
C PRO A 264 -15.45 15.12 -16.93
N ALA A 265 -16.75 14.84 -17.07
CA ALA A 265 -17.54 15.20 -18.27
C ALA A 265 -18.94 15.77 -17.94
N MET A 266 -19.50 15.46 -16.76
CA MET A 266 -20.86 15.93 -16.40
C MET A 266 -20.93 17.40 -15.94
N SER A 267 -19.82 18.05 -15.60
CA SER A 267 -19.85 19.46 -15.15
C SER A 267 -19.78 20.49 -16.27
N VAL A 268 -19.42 20.09 -17.50
CA VAL A 268 -19.35 21.01 -18.65
C VAL A 268 -20.67 20.99 -19.45
N ALA A 269 -21.41 19.88 -19.45
CA ALA A 269 -22.66 19.76 -20.19
C ALA A 269 -23.85 20.56 -19.60
N ILE A 270 -23.76 21.02 -18.35
CA ILE A 270 -24.83 21.82 -17.71
C ILE A 270 -24.60 23.34 -17.90
N ALA A 271 -23.42 23.75 -18.36
CA ALA A 271 -23.04 25.15 -18.55
C ALA A 271 -23.09 25.63 -20.01
N GLN A 272 -23.84 24.94 -20.88
CA GLN A 272 -24.33 25.55 -22.12
C GLN A 272 -25.76 26.02 -21.86
N PRO A 273 -25.96 27.28 -21.41
CA PRO A 273 -27.29 27.84 -21.34
C PRO A 273 -27.85 27.99 -22.75
N ALA A 274 -29.17 27.82 -22.83
CA ALA A 274 -30.01 28.04 -24.00
C ALA A 274 -29.95 29.50 -24.51
N GLU A 275 -28.83 29.92 -25.08
CA GLU A 275 -28.68 31.19 -25.80
C GLU A 275 -29.23 31.11 -27.23
N ALA A 276 -29.76 29.97 -27.66
CA ALA A 276 -30.32 29.79 -29.00
C ALA A 276 -31.83 30.06 -29.11
N GLU A 277 -32.54 30.35 -28.02
CA GLU A 277 -34.02 30.49 -28.03
C GLU A 277 -34.52 31.94 -27.84
N ALA A 278 -33.63 32.94 -27.93
CA ALA A 278 -34.00 34.36 -27.85
C ALA A 278 -33.89 35.12 -29.20
N ALA A 279 -33.76 34.41 -30.33
CA ALA A 279 -33.62 35.02 -31.66
C ALA A 279 -34.66 34.53 -32.69
N ALA A 280 -35.85 34.11 -32.23
CA ALA A 280 -36.99 33.76 -33.08
C ALA A 280 -38.21 34.61 -32.74
#